data_AF-A0A915DIP1-F1
#
_entry.id   AF-A0A915DIP1-F1
#
_cell.length_a   1.000
_cell.length_b   1.000
_cell.length_c   1.000
_cell.angle_alpha   90.00
_cell.angle_beta   90.00
_cell.angle_gamma   90.00
#
_symmetry.space_group_name_H-M   'P 1'
#
loop_
_entity.id
_entity.type
_entity.pdbx_description
1 polymer ?
#
loop_
_entity_poly.entity_id
_entity_poly.type
_entity_poly.pdbx_seq_one_letter_code
_entity_poly.pdbx_strand_id
1 'polypeptide(L)'
;MGGGGAHWVQSTGWCNNVAWNVGPMTANQMEMALYAHEWNRLNTYRSLYQCSKHLCWQLAKNVRFSNQKMFNVVKNMLIRSLSYCRMIADFVETTAKSPIKTQLRQKGEQHTTAICARSKYSTYCS
;
A
#
# COMPACT_ATOMS: atom_id res chain seq x y z
N MET A 1 14.30 -11.05 -10.12
CA MET A 1 14.90 -10.31 -8.99
C MET A 1 14.17 -10.70 -7.72
N GLY A 2 14.87 -11.07 -6.65
CA GLY A 2 14.25 -11.31 -5.34
C GLY A 2 13.70 -10.02 -4.74
N GLY A 3 12.75 -10.12 -3.80
CA GLY A 3 12.18 -8.94 -3.14
C GLY A 3 13.27 -8.10 -2.46
N GLY A 4 13.32 -6.81 -2.79
CA GLY A 4 14.29 -5.86 -2.21
C GLY A 4 15.67 -5.81 -2.86
N GLY A 5 15.92 -6.53 -3.96
CA GLY A 5 17.20 -6.49 -4.67
C GLY A 5 17.41 -5.16 -5.41
N ALA A 6 18.38 -4.36 -4.95
CA ALA A 6 18.87 -3.21 -5.72
C ALA A 6 19.55 -3.72 -6.99
N HIS A 7 19.12 -3.19 -8.14
CA HIS A 7 19.70 -3.54 -9.43
C HIS A 7 19.68 -2.34 -10.36
N TRP A 8 20.64 -2.28 -11.26
CA TRP A 8 20.68 -1.34 -12.37
C TRP A 8 20.92 -2.13 -13.67
N VAL A 9 20.46 -1.59 -14.78
CA VAL A 9 20.59 -2.21 -16.10
C VAL A 9 21.14 -1.19 -17.08
N GLN A 10 21.99 -1.63 -17.98
CA GLN A 10 22.53 -0.82 -19.06
C GLN A 10 22.48 -1.64 -20.36
N SER A 11 21.95 -1.06 -21.43
CA SER A 11 22.06 -1.64 -22.77
C SER A 11 23.35 -1.18 -23.44
N THR A 12 24.12 -2.11 -23.97
CA THR A 12 25.32 -1.82 -24.78
C THR A 12 25.02 -1.72 -26.28
N GLY A 13 23.78 -1.98 -26.70
CA GLY A 13 23.33 -1.94 -28.10
C GLY A 13 21.81 -1.72 -28.23
N TRP A 14 21.27 -1.97 -29.42
CA TRP A 14 19.83 -1.79 -29.71
C TRP A 14 19.01 -2.98 -29.21
N CYS A 15 18.14 -2.76 -28.23
CA CYS A 15 17.28 -3.78 -27.64
C CYS A 15 15.92 -3.19 -27.24
N ASN A 16 14.87 -4.02 -27.26
CA ASN A 16 13.59 -3.74 -26.63
C ASN A 16 13.44 -4.60 -25.37
N ASN A 17 13.00 -4.01 -24.25
CA ASN A 17 12.79 -4.72 -23.00
C ASN A 17 11.33 -4.62 -22.53
N VAL A 18 10.82 -5.72 -21.98
CA VAL A 18 9.50 -5.80 -21.34
C VAL A 18 9.69 -6.31 -19.92
N ALA A 19 9.20 -5.55 -18.94
CA ALA A 19 9.30 -5.91 -17.53
C ALA A 19 7.95 -5.72 -16.82
N TRP A 20 7.66 -6.60 -15.87
CA TRP A 20 6.51 -6.49 -14.98
C TRP A 20 6.89 -6.94 -13.56
N ASN A 21 6.14 -6.43 -12.57
CA ASN A 21 6.33 -6.79 -11.18
C ASN A 21 5.40 -7.95 -10.80
N VAL A 22 5.91 -8.88 -10.00
CA VAL A 22 5.14 -10.01 -9.45
C VAL A 22 5.30 -10.03 -7.95
N GLY A 23 4.18 -10.13 -7.22
CA GLY A 23 4.16 -10.22 -5.76
C GLY A 23 3.78 -11.62 -5.32
N PRO A 24 4.75 -12.53 -5.09
CA PRO A 24 4.43 -13.85 -4.57
C PRO A 24 3.77 -13.75 -3.20
N MET A 25 2.78 -14.60 -2.95
CA MET A 25 1.99 -14.61 -1.72
C MET A 25 2.76 -15.27 -0.58
N THR A 26 3.85 -14.63 -0.14
CA THR A 26 4.74 -15.11 0.93
C THR A 26 4.80 -14.10 2.07
N ALA A 27 5.03 -14.60 3.30
CA ALA A 27 5.14 -13.75 4.48
C ALA A 27 6.27 -12.71 4.34
N ASN A 28 7.45 -13.12 3.87
CA ASN A 28 8.59 -12.23 3.68
C ASN A 28 8.29 -11.12 2.67
N GLN A 29 7.64 -11.44 1.54
CA GLN A 29 7.26 -10.44 0.54
C GLN A 29 6.25 -9.44 1.12
N MET A 30 5.31 -9.93 1.93
CA MET A 30 4.31 -9.10 2.62
C MET A 30 4.98 -8.16 3.62
N GLU A 31 5.91 -8.65 4.43
CA GLU A 31 6.64 -7.87 5.43
C GLU A 31 7.49 -6.77 4.76
N MET A 32 8.25 -7.12 3.71
CA MET A 32 9.04 -6.14 2.96
C MET A 32 8.15 -5.07 2.31
N ALA A 33 7.01 -5.45 1.74
CA ALA A 33 6.07 -4.51 1.14
C ALA A 33 5.46 -3.56 2.18
N LEU A 34 5.17 -4.05 3.38
CA LEU A 34 4.69 -3.21 4.48
C LEU A 34 5.77 -2.26 4.98
N TYR A 35 6.99 -2.76 5.22
CA TYR A 35 8.13 -1.95 5.64
C TYR A 35 8.43 -0.83 4.64
N ALA A 36 8.51 -1.15 3.35
CA ALA A 36 8.73 -0.17 2.29
C ALA A 36 7.58 0.86 2.21
N HIS A 37 6.34 0.43 2.40
CA HIS A 37 5.21 1.35 2.46
C HIS A 37 5.31 2.32 3.66
N GLU A 38 5.72 1.84 4.85
CA GLU A 38 5.93 2.71 6.01
C GLU A 38 7.10 3.67 5.83
N TRP A 39 8.20 3.19 5.25
CA TRP A 39 9.34 4.02 4.89
C TRP A 39 8.98 5.13 3.90
N ASN A 40 8.23 4.80 2.85
CA ASN A 40 7.74 5.77 1.87
C ASN A 40 6.80 6.80 2.52
N ARG A 41 5.94 6.36 3.44
CA ARG A 41 5.05 7.25 4.21
C ARG A 41 5.85 8.26 5.04
N LEU A 42 6.89 7.82 5.74
CA LEU A 42 7.74 8.69 6.56
C LEU A 42 8.51 9.71 5.71
N ASN A 43 8.98 9.29 4.54
CA ASN A 43 9.74 10.14 3.63
C ASN A 43 8.85 10.94 2.65
N THR A 44 7.52 10.92 2.82
CA THR A 44 6.55 11.62 1.95
C THR A 44 6.67 11.26 0.46
N TYR A 45 7.15 10.05 0.16
CA TYR A 45 7.16 9.54 -1.21
C TYR A 45 5.80 8.95 -1.55
N ARG A 46 5.35 9.17 -2.80
CA ARG A 46 4.13 8.52 -3.31
C ARG A 46 4.37 7.02 -3.34
N SER A 47 3.73 6.32 -2.42
CA SER A 47 3.79 4.86 -2.41
C SER A 47 2.93 4.32 -3.56
N LEU A 48 3.55 3.73 -4.58
CA LEU A 48 2.86 2.81 -5.49
C LEU A 48 2.19 1.67 -4.71
N TYR A 49 2.70 1.40 -3.51
CA TYR A 49 2.25 0.38 -2.57
C TYR A 49 1.20 0.88 -1.58
N GLN A 50 0.56 2.06 -1.77
CA GLN A 50 -0.67 2.41 -1.03
C GLN A 50 -1.75 1.31 -1.21
N CYS A 51 -1.64 0.56 -2.31
CA CYS A 51 -2.34 -0.68 -2.56
C CYS A 51 -2.15 -1.74 -1.48
N SER A 52 -1.07 -1.76 -0.69
CA SER A 52 -0.82 -2.80 0.32
C SER A 52 -1.91 -2.82 1.39
N LYS A 53 -2.42 -1.67 1.85
CA LYS A 53 -3.53 -1.61 2.81
C LYS A 53 -4.82 -2.17 2.20
N HIS A 54 -5.17 -1.70 1.01
CA HIS A 54 -6.37 -2.16 0.30
C HIS A 54 -6.27 -3.65 -0.05
N LEU A 55 -5.11 -4.09 -0.52
CA LEU A 55 -4.78 -5.47 -0.84
C LEU A 55 -4.85 -6.34 0.40
N CYS A 56 -4.34 -5.91 1.57
CA CYS A 56 -4.52 -6.63 2.83
C CYS A 56 -6.00 -6.88 3.12
N TRP A 57 -6.85 -5.87 2.95
CA TRP A 57 -8.30 -5.99 3.13
C TRP A 57 -8.97 -6.89 2.08
N GLN A 58 -8.51 -6.87 0.82
CA GLN A 58 -8.99 -7.77 -0.22
C GLN A 58 -8.54 -9.22 0.02
N LEU A 59 -7.28 -9.41 0.40
CA LEU A 59 -6.72 -10.73 0.75
C LEU A 59 -7.47 -11.33 1.92
N ALA A 60 -7.75 -10.54 2.96
CA ALA A 60 -8.52 -11.00 4.10
C ALA A 60 -9.96 -11.45 3.76
N LYS A 61 -10.55 -10.88 2.69
CA LYS A 61 -11.90 -11.25 2.22
C LYS A 61 -11.88 -12.46 1.29
N ASN A 62 -10.87 -12.55 0.41
CA ASN A 62 -10.91 -13.45 -0.74
C ASN A 62 -9.96 -14.65 -0.62
N VAL A 63 -9.05 -14.67 0.36
CA VAL A 63 -8.01 -15.69 0.48
C VAL A 63 -8.09 -16.39 1.83
N ARG A 64 -8.04 -17.73 1.80
CA ARG A 64 -7.85 -18.56 2.99
C ARG A 64 -6.35 -18.73 3.25
N PHE A 65 -5.87 -18.27 4.40
CA PHE A 65 -4.46 -18.37 4.76
C PHE A 65 -4.16 -19.76 5.34
N SER A 66 -3.29 -20.52 4.68
CA SER A 66 -2.77 -21.79 5.24
C SER A 66 -1.50 -21.58 6.08
N ASN A 67 -0.78 -20.48 5.85
CA ASN A 67 0.48 -20.17 6.54
C ASN A 67 0.24 -19.19 7.71
N GLN A 68 0.54 -19.64 8.92
CA GLN A 68 0.35 -18.86 10.16
C GLN A 68 1.15 -17.54 10.16
N LYS A 69 2.38 -17.52 9.64
CA LYS A 69 3.20 -16.31 9.60
C LYS A 69 2.55 -15.25 8.73
N MET A 70 2.07 -15.65 7.55
CA MET A 70 1.39 -14.74 6.64
C MET A 70 0.09 -14.20 7.23
N PHE A 71 -0.70 -15.07 7.86
CA PHE A 71 -1.92 -14.66 8.57
C PHE A 71 -1.63 -13.61 9.63
N ASN A 72 -0.59 -13.80 10.44
CA ASN A 72 -0.21 -12.85 11.49
C ASN A 72 0.18 -11.48 10.92
N VAL A 73 0.95 -11.44 9.83
CA VAL A 73 1.35 -10.19 9.18
C VAL A 73 0.15 -9.40 8.67
N VAL A 74 -0.77 -10.08 7.97
CA VAL A 74 -2.01 -9.44 7.47
C VAL A 74 -2.89 -8.99 8.63
N LYS A 75 -3.11 -9.85 9.63
CA LYS A 75 -3.91 -9.53 10.82
C LYS A 75 -3.38 -8.29 11.56
N ASN A 76 -2.08 -8.22 11.79
CA ASN A 76 -1.45 -7.09 12.48
C ASN A 76 -1.63 -5.78 11.70
N MET A 77 -1.51 -5.83 10.37
CA MET A 77 -1.77 -4.68 9.52
C MET A 77 -3.23 -4.23 9.64
N LEU A 78 -4.18 -5.16 9.55
CA LEU A 78 -5.61 -4.86 9.62
C LEU A 78 -5.99 -4.20 10.94
N ILE A 79 -5.52 -4.74 12.07
CA ILE A 79 -5.76 -4.18 13.41
C ILE A 79 -5.25 -2.73 13.48
N ARG A 80 -4.01 -2.48 13.05
CA ARG A 80 -3.42 -1.12 13.01
C ARG A 80 -4.22 -0.17 12.11
N SER A 81 -4.74 -0.67 10.99
CA SER A 81 -5.54 0.15 10.08
C SER A 81 -6.90 0.51 10.68
N LEU A 82 -7.53 -0.43 11.37
CA LEU A 82 -8.85 -0.25 11.97
C LEU A 82 -8.77 0.65 13.20
N SER A 83 -7.74 0.48 14.05
CA SER A 83 -7.50 1.38 15.18
C SER A 83 -7.26 2.82 14.71
N TYR A 84 -6.48 3.01 13.65
CA TYR A 84 -6.25 4.33 13.06
C TYR A 84 -7.54 4.98 12.56
N CYS A 85 -8.38 4.23 11.84
CA CYS A 85 -9.68 4.72 11.40
C CYS A 85 -10.59 5.10 12.59
N ARG A 86 -10.60 4.29 13.66
CA ARG A 86 -11.37 4.58 14.87
C ARG A 86 -10.89 5.87 15.56
N MET A 87 -9.58 6.01 15.75
CA MET A 87 -8.99 7.22 16.34
C MET A 87 -9.34 8.49 15.55
N ILE A 88 -9.28 8.43 14.21
CA ILE A 88 -9.68 9.57 13.38
C ILE A 88 -11.17 9.85 13.51
N ALA A 89 -12.01 8.81 13.49
CA ALA A 89 -13.45 8.99 13.64
C ALA A 89 -13.78 9.69 14.97
N ASP A 90 -13.18 9.24 16.07
CA ASP A 90 -13.36 9.83 17.40
C ASP A 90 -12.82 11.28 17.45
N PHE A 91 -11.70 11.56 16.81
CA PHE A 91 -11.14 12.91 16.70
C PHE A 91 -12.05 13.85 15.90
N VAL A 92 -12.62 13.37 14.78
CA VAL A 92 -13.54 14.17 13.96
C VAL A 92 -14.85 14.40 14.71
N GLU A 93 -15.38 13.40 15.40
CA GLU A 93 -16.61 13.52 16.19
C GLU A 93 -16.46 14.55 17.31
N THR A 94 -15.34 14.53 18.04
CA THR A 94 -15.04 15.51 19.10
C THR A 94 -14.80 16.92 18.56
N THR A 95 -14.13 17.06 17.42
CA THR A 95 -13.72 18.36 16.87
C THR A 95 -14.79 19.02 16.01
N ALA A 96 -15.39 18.27 15.08
CA ALA A 96 -16.27 18.80 14.04
C ALA A 96 -17.75 18.82 14.43
N LYS A 97 -18.11 18.22 15.58
CA LYS A 97 -19.50 18.13 16.12
C LYS A 97 -20.56 17.74 15.09
N SER A 98 -20.15 17.05 14.03
CA SER A 98 -21.00 16.68 12.89
C SER A 98 -20.80 15.20 12.58
N PRO A 99 -21.87 14.48 12.23
CA PRO A 99 -21.78 13.05 12.00
C PRO A 99 -20.98 12.76 10.73
N ILE A 100 -20.12 11.74 10.79
CA ILE A 100 -19.39 11.24 9.63
C ILE A 100 -20.40 10.66 8.65
N LYS A 101 -20.54 11.26 7.47
CA LYS A 101 -21.40 10.75 6.41
C LYS A 101 -20.83 9.45 5.87
N THR A 102 -21.63 8.39 5.88
CA THR A 102 -21.26 7.11 5.30
C THR A 102 -21.31 7.20 3.78
N GLN A 103 -20.18 6.96 3.14
CA GLN A 103 -20.09 6.84 1.68
C GLN A 103 -19.79 5.39 1.31
N LEU A 104 -20.67 4.79 0.52
CA LEU A 104 -20.45 3.46 -0.05
C LEU A 104 -19.39 3.54 -1.15
N ARG A 105 -18.50 2.55 -1.18
CA ARG A 105 -17.50 2.45 -2.27
C ARG A 105 -18.15 1.95 -3.54
N GLN A 106 -17.81 2.57 -4.66
CA GLN A 106 -18.17 2.07 -5.98
C GLN A 106 -17.16 1.01 -6.45
N LYS A 107 -17.58 0.16 -7.40
CA LYS A 107 -16.74 -0.93 -7.92
C LYS A 107 -15.53 -0.36 -8.66
N GLY A 108 -14.31 -0.75 -8.25
CA GLY A 108 -13.05 -0.28 -8.87
C GLY A 108 -12.45 0.99 -8.25
N GLU A 109 -13.09 1.55 -7.22
CA GLU A 109 -12.70 2.84 -6.67
C GLU A 109 -11.53 2.74 -5.67
N GLN A 110 -10.36 3.21 -6.10
CA GLN A 110 -9.18 3.36 -5.24
C GLN A 110 -8.93 4.83 -4.90
N HIS A 111 -9.30 5.22 -3.68
CA HIS A 111 -9.01 6.55 -3.15
C HIS A 111 -7.59 6.61 -2.62
N THR A 112 -6.68 7.25 -3.36
CA THR A 112 -5.41 7.72 -2.79
C THR A 112 -5.65 9.08 -2.15
N THR A 113 -5.37 9.22 -0.86
CA THR A 113 -5.46 10.52 -0.19
C THR A 113 -4.48 11.51 -0.84
N ALA A 114 -5.01 12.63 -1.36
CA ALA A 114 -4.23 13.68 -2.01
C ALA A 114 -3.14 14.31 -1.09
N ILE A 115 -3.29 14.16 0.23
CA ILE A 115 -2.35 14.65 1.25
C ILE A 115 -0.99 13.93 1.16
N CYS A 116 -0.95 12.68 0.69
CA CYS A 116 0.29 11.92 0.51
C CYS A 116 0.78 11.92 -0.95
N ALA A 117 0.06 12.57 -1.86
CA ALA A 117 0.44 12.73 -3.27
C ALA A 117 1.22 14.03 -3.53
N ARG A 118 1.48 14.85 -2.51
CA ARG A 118 2.29 16.08 -2.64
C ARG A 118 3.78 15.73 -2.63
N SER A 119 4.24 15.02 -3.65
CA SER A 119 5.66 15.02 -4.01
C SER A 119 5.77 15.39 -5.48
N LYS A 120 6.42 16.53 -5.72
CA LYS A 120 6.74 17.08 -7.03
C LYS A 120 7.61 16.09 -7.81
N TYR A 121 7.00 15.27 -8.64
CA TYR A 121 7.71 14.68 -9.79
C TYR A 121 6.75 14.68 -10.99
N SER A 122 6.36 15.90 -11.39
CA SER A 122 6.18 16.17 -12.81
C SER A 122 7.57 16.36 -13.40
N THR A 123 7.79 15.83 -14.60
CA THR A 123 8.95 16.04 -15.48
C THR A 123 10.26 15.34 -15.09
N TYR A 124 10.34 14.04 -15.40
CA TYR A 124 11.50 13.44 -16.06
C TYR A 124 11.00 12.52 -17.19
N CYS A 125 10.39 13.15 -18.20
CA CYS A 125 10.36 12.65 -19.57
C CYS A 125 10.78 13.84 -20.43
N SER A 126 12.07 13.90 -20.73
CA SER A 126 12.69 14.68 -21.79
C SER A 126 13.89 13.88 -22.26
#